data_AF-A0A1H4CN95-F1
#
_entry.id   AF-A0A1H4CN95-F1
#
_cell.length_a   1.000
_cell.length_b   1.000
_cell.length_c   1.000
_cell.angle_alpha   90.00
_cell.angle_beta   90.00
_cell.angle_gamma   90.00
#
_symmetry.space_group_name_H-M   'P 1'
#
loop_
_entity.id
_entity.type
_entity.pdbx_description
1 polymer ?
#
loop_
_entity_poly.entity_id
_entity_poly.type
_entity_poly.pdbx_seq_one_letter_code
_entity_poly.pdbx_strand_id
1 'polypeptide(L)'
;MKKYIKNNAAMLMMAVAVMGGMTSCEEHTDEFDGSLRVGNILLADNSVVSPQGYDADGQQAVGVIFYCNRDTALVVSTHELGSYAYADSLGTVGSVDSDSRTLCGAENTAALLVSEIPTPAAEAVAGFRSPMASWALPSAGELRALASMLPVVENSMRMIGGEPFSDGQYVSSTQDGGSSESEQMYYLSVAVRSGFVTSTIKTTPGRVRPVLRIR
;
A
#
# COMPACT_ATOMS: atom_id res chain seq x y z
N MET A 1 72.79 43.06 -32.59
CA MET A 1 72.30 44.35 -33.13
C MET A 1 70.95 44.17 -33.79
N LYS A 2 69.87 44.56 -33.11
CA LYS A 2 68.64 45.20 -33.64
C LYS A 2 67.74 45.46 -32.44
N LYS A 3 67.84 46.68 -31.90
CA LYS A 3 66.86 47.26 -30.96
C LYS A 3 65.55 47.47 -31.72
N TYR A 4 64.41 47.24 -31.10
CA TYR A 4 63.28 48.17 -31.16
C TYR A 4 62.45 48.06 -29.87
N ILE A 5 62.46 49.18 -29.14
CA ILE A 5 61.59 49.54 -28.02
C ILE A 5 60.37 50.26 -28.60
N LYS A 6 59.18 50.06 -28.01
CA LYS A 6 58.05 51.02 -27.85
C LYS A 6 56.94 50.28 -27.09
N ASN A 7 56.83 50.40 -25.77
CA ASN A 7 56.19 51.44 -24.94
C ASN A 7 54.70 51.73 -25.22
N ASN A 8 53.95 51.56 -24.12
CA ASN A 8 52.77 52.31 -23.66
C ASN A 8 51.43 52.05 -24.35
N ALA A 9 50.42 51.61 -23.58
CA ALA A 9 49.53 52.51 -22.83
C ALA A 9 48.26 51.77 -22.36
N ALA A 10 47.67 52.31 -21.30
CA ALA A 10 46.29 52.13 -20.84
C ALA A 10 45.92 50.77 -20.22
N MET A 11 45.82 50.66 -18.89
CA MET A 11 44.73 51.15 -18.04
C MET A 11 43.44 50.36 -18.22
N LEU A 12 43.20 49.39 -17.33
CA LEU A 12 41.97 49.36 -16.53
C LEU A 12 42.14 48.43 -15.33
N MET A 13 42.21 49.01 -14.13
CA MET A 13 41.78 48.33 -12.92
C MET A 13 40.25 48.24 -12.95
N MET A 14 39.70 47.06 -12.75
CA MET A 14 38.43 46.95 -12.03
C MET A 14 38.44 45.65 -11.22
N ALA A 15 38.56 45.82 -9.91
CA ALA A 15 38.26 44.79 -8.93
C ALA A 15 36.74 44.60 -8.86
N VAL A 16 36.27 43.35 -8.86
CA VAL A 16 34.94 43.02 -8.32
C VAL A 16 35.03 41.73 -7.49
N ALA A 17 34.89 41.98 -6.20
CA ALA A 17 34.33 41.18 -5.11
C ALA A 17 34.10 39.66 -5.25
N VAL A 18 34.68 38.95 -4.30
CA VAL A 18 34.26 37.65 -3.76
C VAL A 18 32.84 37.74 -3.19
N MET A 19 31.96 36.84 -3.63
CA MET A 19 30.75 36.31 -2.97
C MET A 19 30.28 35.20 -3.93
N GLY A 20 30.17 33.92 -3.57
CA GLY A 20 29.61 33.33 -2.37
C GLY A 20 28.72 32.18 -2.87
N GLY A 21 28.58 31.13 -2.07
CA GLY A 21 27.68 30.02 -2.38
C GLY A 21 28.42 28.78 -2.87
N MET A 22 28.76 27.92 -1.92
CA MET A 22 28.90 26.50 -2.17
C MET A 22 27.63 26.06 -2.90
N THR A 23 27.74 25.70 -4.17
CA THR A 23 26.69 24.91 -4.81
C THR A 23 26.73 23.57 -4.12
N SER A 24 25.88 23.44 -3.08
CA SER A 24 25.40 22.16 -2.62
C SER A 24 24.72 21.56 -3.85
N CYS A 25 25.42 20.66 -4.54
CA CYS A 25 24.74 19.66 -5.32
C CYS A 25 23.92 18.88 -4.29
N GLU A 26 22.67 19.30 -4.09
CA GLU A 26 21.64 18.40 -3.59
C GLU A 26 21.63 17.23 -4.58
N GLU A 27 22.35 16.18 -4.18
CA GLU A 27 22.08 14.84 -4.61
C GLU A 27 20.60 14.63 -4.28
N HIS A 28 19.74 14.74 -5.29
CA HIS A 28 18.44 14.11 -5.25
C HIS A 28 18.74 12.61 -5.16
N THR A 29 18.95 12.12 -3.95
CA THR A 29 18.75 10.71 -3.67
C THR A 29 17.27 10.49 -3.87
N ASP A 30 16.92 9.83 -4.96
CA ASP A 30 15.72 9.00 -5.02
C ASP A 30 15.93 7.86 -3.98
N GLU A 31 15.98 8.23 -2.70
CA GLU A 31 16.00 7.32 -1.58
C GLU A 31 14.55 6.94 -1.33
N PHE A 32 14.11 5.89 -2.03
CA PHE A 32 13.09 5.04 -1.45
C PHE A 32 13.66 4.55 -0.11
N ASP A 33 13.19 5.20 0.95
CA ASP A 33 13.79 5.19 2.28
C ASP A 33 13.88 3.76 2.83
N GLY A 34 15.09 3.38 3.28
CA GLY A 34 15.31 2.16 4.06
C GLY A 34 14.55 2.10 5.40
N SER A 35 13.67 3.07 5.66
CA SER A 35 12.78 3.18 6.82
C SER A 35 11.51 2.35 6.76
N LEU A 36 11.02 1.92 5.58
CA LEU A 36 9.77 1.16 5.50
C LEU A 36 9.95 -0.22 6.14
N ARG A 37 9.34 -0.40 7.32
CA ARG A 37 9.40 -1.63 8.11
C ARG A 37 8.01 -2.11 8.41
N VAL A 38 7.84 -3.42 8.43
CA VAL A 38 6.62 -4.04 8.94
C VAL A 38 6.37 -3.59 10.38
N GLY A 39 5.15 -3.14 10.67
CA GLY A 39 4.74 -2.52 11.92
C GLY A 39 4.76 -0.99 11.89
N ASN A 40 5.48 -0.35 10.96
CA ASN A 40 5.40 1.11 10.84
C ASN A 40 3.99 1.57 10.46
N ILE A 41 3.67 2.80 10.85
CA ILE A 41 2.34 3.39 10.74
C ILE A 41 2.36 4.37 9.58
N LEU A 42 1.41 4.24 8.66
CA LEU A 42 1.11 5.23 7.65
C LEU A 42 0.19 6.30 8.27
N LEU A 43 0.55 7.56 8.09
CA LEU A 43 -0.22 8.71 8.54
C LEU A 43 -1.05 9.33 7.40
N ALA A 44 -2.06 10.12 7.76
CA ALA A 44 -2.95 10.79 6.82
C ALA A 44 -2.25 11.80 5.90
N ASP A 45 -1.06 12.29 6.29
CA ASP A 45 -0.21 13.19 5.49
C ASP A 45 0.78 12.43 4.59
N ASN A 46 0.60 11.11 4.45
CA ASN A 46 1.43 10.19 3.67
C ASN A 46 2.85 9.96 4.24
N SER A 47 3.15 10.49 5.43
CA SER A 47 4.39 10.15 6.14
C SER A 47 4.27 8.80 6.84
N VAL A 48 5.43 8.18 7.11
CA VAL A 48 5.52 6.90 7.79
C VAL A 48 6.34 7.07 9.07
N VAL A 49 5.79 6.62 10.19
CA VAL A 49 6.46 6.68 11.50
C VAL A 49 6.59 5.29 12.11
N SER A 50 7.63 5.11 12.93
CA SER A 50 7.71 3.93 13.80
C SER A 50 6.62 4.00 14.88
N PRO A 51 6.18 2.86 15.44
CA PRO A 51 5.19 2.87 16.50
C PRO A 51 5.57 3.67 17.75
N GLN A 52 6.86 3.73 18.08
CA GLN A 52 7.36 4.52 19.22
C GLN A 52 7.38 6.03 18.94
N GLY A 53 7.40 6.42 17.66
CA GLY A 53 7.39 7.82 17.22
C GLY A 53 6.00 8.35 16.91
N TYR A 54 4.95 7.56 17.12
CA TYR A 54 3.57 7.98 16.89
C TYR A 54 3.07 8.88 18.02
N ASP A 55 2.50 10.03 17.66
CA ASP A 55 1.89 11.00 18.55
C ASP A 55 0.38 11.10 18.28
N ALA A 56 -0.43 10.52 19.18
CA ALA A 56 -1.87 10.48 19.02
C ALA A 56 -2.57 11.85 19.11
N ASP A 57 -1.91 12.87 19.67
CA ASP A 57 -2.49 14.21 19.82
C ASP A 57 -2.30 15.07 18.55
N GLY A 58 -1.26 14.79 17.76
CA GLY A 58 -0.89 15.57 16.58
C GLY A 58 -0.98 14.81 15.25
N GLN A 59 -1.08 13.48 15.27
CA GLN A 59 -1.02 12.64 14.09
C GLN A 59 -2.26 11.78 13.93
N GLN A 60 -2.68 11.57 12.69
CA GLN A 60 -3.76 10.67 12.34
C GLN A 60 -3.21 9.45 11.62
N ALA A 61 -3.20 8.30 12.28
CA ALA A 61 -2.88 7.03 11.64
C ALA A 61 -4.01 6.55 10.72
N VAL A 62 -3.65 6.02 9.55
CA VAL A 62 -4.60 5.46 8.58
C VAL A 62 -4.40 3.96 8.35
N GLY A 63 -3.24 3.41 8.74
CA GLY A 63 -2.98 1.99 8.64
C GLY A 63 -1.57 1.59 9.08
N VAL A 64 -1.31 0.29 9.03
CA VAL A 64 -0.04 -0.31 9.46
C VAL A 64 0.57 -1.11 8.31
N ILE A 65 1.87 -0.92 8.08
CA ILE A 65 2.62 -1.68 7.07
C ILE A 65 2.75 -3.14 7.53
N PHE A 66 2.32 -4.08 6.69
CA PHE A 66 2.45 -5.52 6.95
C PHE A 66 3.36 -6.25 5.97
N TYR A 67 3.76 -5.59 4.88
CA TYR A 67 4.67 -6.12 3.88
C TYR A 67 5.53 -5.00 3.29
N CYS A 68 6.82 -5.26 3.09
CA CYS A 68 7.75 -4.37 2.40
C CYS A 68 8.55 -5.17 1.35
N ASN A 69 8.73 -4.57 0.19
CA ASN A 69 9.72 -4.91 -0.82
C ASN A 69 10.47 -3.62 -1.22
N ARG A 70 11.50 -3.74 -2.07
CA ARG A 70 12.43 -2.65 -2.43
C ARG A 70 11.79 -1.29 -2.72
N ASP A 71 10.65 -1.26 -3.37
CA ASP A 71 9.97 -0.06 -3.87
C ASP A 71 8.45 -0.11 -3.59
N THR A 72 8.01 -0.99 -2.70
CA THR A 72 6.57 -1.19 -2.45
C THR A 72 6.33 -1.63 -1.02
N ALA A 73 5.38 -0.98 -0.35
CA ALA A 73 4.82 -1.47 0.90
C ALA A 73 3.31 -1.66 0.80
N LEU A 74 2.81 -2.63 1.57
CA LEU A 74 1.37 -2.85 1.74
C LEU A 74 0.96 -2.48 3.16
N VAL A 75 -0.11 -1.70 3.24
CA VAL A 75 -0.64 -1.11 4.45
C VAL A 75 -2.05 -1.64 4.66
N VAL A 76 -2.32 -2.20 5.83
CA VAL A 76 -3.69 -2.61 6.21
C VAL A 76 -4.36 -1.46 6.96
N SER A 77 -5.62 -1.18 6.61
CA SER A 77 -6.39 -0.09 7.21
C SER A 77 -6.60 -0.28 8.71
N THR A 78 -6.71 0.84 9.44
CA THR A 78 -7.17 0.86 10.84
C THR A 78 -8.61 0.40 11.03
N HIS A 79 -9.42 0.28 9.97
CA HIS A 79 -10.84 -0.05 10.02
C HIS A 79 -11.21 -1.34 9.25
N GLU A 80 -12.01 -2.20 9.86
CA GLU A 80 -12.80 -3.23 9.17
C GLU A 80 -14.13 -2.61 8.72
N LEU A 81 -14.53 -2.84 7.47
CA LEU A 81 -15.73 -2.24 6.90
C LEU A 81 -17.01 -3.02 7.22
N GLY A 82 -16.88 -4.23 7.78
CA GLY A 82 -17.98 -5.14 8.05
C GLY A 82 -17.96 -6.37 7.14
N SER A 83 -19.12 -7.01 6.99
CA SER A 83 -19.27 -8.26 6.27
C SER A 83 -19.96 -8.06 4.92
N TYR A 84 -19.31 -8.48 3.83
CA TYR A 84 -19.80 -8.33 2.46
C TYR A 84 -19.54 -9.60 1.65
N ALA A 85 -20.42 -9.91 0.71
CA ALA A 85 -20.21 -10.99 -0.26
C ALA A 85 -19.15 -10.59 -1.29
N TYR A 86 -18.46 -11.58 -1.84
CA TYR A 86 -17.54 -11.37 -2.95
C TYR A 86 -18.28 -10.88 -4.20
N ALA A 87 -19.41 -11.53 -4.52
CA ALA A 87 -20.29 -11.17 -5.62
C ALA A 87 -21.75 -11.55 -5.30
N ASP A 88 -22.71 -10.83 -5.91
CA ASP A 88 -24.15 -11.07 -5.70
C ASP A 88 -24.68 -12.31 -6.44
N SER A 89 -23.94 -12.79 -7.45
CA SER A 89 -24.26 -13.99 -8.20
C SER A 89 -23.03 -14.84 -8.50
N LEU A 90 -23.27 -16.09 -8.89
CA LEU A 90 -22.23 -17.02 -9.31
C LEU A 90 -21.86 -16.74 -10.76
N GLY A 91 -20.59 -16.92 -11.10
CA GLY A 91 -20.04 -16.61 -12.40
C GLY A 91 -18.61 -16.14 -12.29
N THR A 92 -17.83 -16.31 -13.36
CA THR A 92 -16.43 -15.87 -13.40
C THR A 92 -16.35 -14.37 -13.64
N VAL A 93 -15.55 -13.68 -12.83
CA VAL A 93 -15.16 -12.29 -13.09
C VAL A 93 -13.87 -12.32 -13.91
N GLY A 94 -13.89 -11.67 -15.07
CA GLY A 94 -12.72 -11.63 -15.96
C GLY A 94 -11.57 -10.81 -15.38
N SER A 95 -10.34 -11.15 -15.78
CA SER A 95 -9.11 -10.41 -15.41
C SER A 95 -8.79 -10.36 -13.90
N VAL A 96 -9.35 -11.30 -13.13
CA VAL A 96 -9.03 -11.49 -11.71
C VAL A 96 -8.06 -12.66 -11.58
N ASP A 97 -6.94 -12.44 -10.90
CA ASP A 97 -5.96 -13.48 -10.61
C ASP A 97 -6.53 -14.52 -9.63
N SER A 98 -6.16 -15.78 -9.83
CA SER A 98 -6.63 -16.93 -9.04
C SER A 98 -5.55 -17.61 -8.21
N ASP A 99 -4.32 -17.07 -8.18
CA ASP A 99 -3.24 -17.59 -7.35
C ASP A 99 -3.34 -17.02 -5.92
N SER A 100 -3.51 -17.94 -4.97
CA SER A 100 -3.46 -17.70 -3.53
C SER A 100 -2.19 -17.03 -2.97
N ARG A 101 -1.16 -16.82 -3.80
CA ARG A 101 0.14 -16.25 -3.41
C ARG A 101 0.43 -14.90 -4.03
N THR A 102 -0.25 -14.52 -5.11
CA THR A 102 0.03 -13.27 -5.81
C THR A 102 -0.43 -12.08 -4.98
N LEU A 103 0.41 -11.05 -4.90
CA LEU A 103 0.08 -9.78 -4.26
C LEU A 103 -0.48 -8.82 -5.31
N CYS A 104 -1.77 -8.94 -5.60
CA CYS A 104 -2.45 -8.25 -6.72
C CYS A 104 -3.83 -7.69 -6.32
N GLY A 105 -4.04 -7.33 -5.05
CA GLY A 105 -5.36 -6.90 -4.57
C GLY A 105 -5.87 -5.66 -5.29
N ALA A 106 -4.99 -4.73 -5.64
CA ALA A 106 -5.34 -3.52 -6.37
C ALA A 106 -5.81 -3.82 -7.79
N GLU A 107 -5.08 -4.65 -8.53
CA GLU A 107 -5.42 -5.06 -9.89
C GLU A 107 -6.73 -5.85 -9.93
N ASN A 108 -6.89 -6.81 -9.01
CA ASN A 108 -8.14 -7.57 -8.88
C ASN A 108 -9.32 -6.67 -8.49
N THR A 109 -9.14 -5.72 -7.58
CA THR A 109 -10.20 -4.78 -7.20
C THR A 109 -10.65 -3.94 -8.39
N ALA A 110 -9.72 -3.47 -9.22
CA ALA A 110 -10.05 -2.74 -10.43
C ALA A 110 -10.89 -3.60 -11.41
N ALA A 111 -10.53 -4.87 -11.58
CA ALA A 111 -11.29 -5.80 -12.41
C ALA A 111 -12.69 -6.09 -11.83
N LEU A 112 -12.80 -6.26 -10.51
CA LEU A 112 -14.08 -6.47 -9.82
C LEU A 112 -15.04 -5.28 -9.99
N LEU A 113 -14.53 -4.05 -9.90
CA LEU A 113 -15.34 -2.83 -9.99
C LEU A 113 -15.91 -2.55 -11.39
N VAL A 114 -15.33 -3.15 -12.44
CA VAL A 114 -15.83 -3.01 -13.82
C VAL A 114 -16.59 -4.25 -14.31
N SER A 115 -16.76 -5.24 -13.42
CA SER A 115 -17.53 -6.45 -13.68
C SER A 115 -19.01 -6.13 -13.92
N GLU A 116 -19.66 -6.87 -14.81
CA GLU A 116 -21.12 -6.84 -14.96
C GLU A 116 -21.84 -7.53 -13.78
N ILE A 117 -21.12 -8.39 -13.06
CA ILE A 117 -21.59 -8.99 -11.80
C ILE A 117 -21.26 -8.00 -10.66
N PRO A 118 -22.26 -7.54 -9.88
CA PRO A 118 -22.01 -6.69 -8.71
C PRO A 118 -21.09 -7.35 -7.70
N THR A 119 -20.17 -6.58 -7.13
CA THR A 119 -19.12 -7.08 -6.23
C THR A 119 -19.13 -6.31 -4.91
N PRO A 120 -20.06 -6.63 -3.97
CA PRO A 120 -20.31 -5.82 -2.79
C PRO A 120 -19.07 -5.55 -1.93
N ALA A 121 -18.17 -6.53 -1.80
CA ALA A 121 -16.92 -6.36 -1.05
C ALA A 121 -15.97 -5.34 -1.72
N ALA A 122 -15.83 -5.37 -3.05
CA ALA A 122 -15.00 -4.40 -3.77
C ALA A 122 -15.64 -3.00 -3.76
N GLU A 123 -16.96 -2.93 -3.93
CA GLU A 123 -17.74 -1.69 -3.85
C GLU A 123 -17.67 -1.05 -2.46
N ALA A 124 -17.71 -1.85 -1.39
CA ALA A 124 -17.53 -1.37 -0.02
C ALA A 124 -16.15 -0.71 0.17
N VAL A 125 -15.10 -1.31 -0.38
CA VAL A 125 -13.76 -0.70 -0.36
C VAL A 125 -13.69 0.58 -1.20
N ALA A 126 -14.28 0.59 -2.40
CA ALA A 126 -14.35 1.80 -3.23
C ALA A 126 -15.14 2.94 -2.56
N GLY A 127 -16.15 2.59 -1.74
CA GLY A 127 -16.92 3.51 -0.93
C GLY A 127 -16.21 4.00 0.34
N PHE A 128 -15.09 3.38 0.74
CA PHE A 128 -14.40 3.69 1.99
C PHE A 128 -13.88 5.14 2.02
N ARG A 129 -14.35 5.91 3.00
CA ARG A 129 -13.93 7.30 3.21
C ARG A 129 -12.73 7.34 4.14
N SER A 130 -11.59 7.75 3.60
CA SER A 130 -10.31 7.84 4.31
C SER A 130 -9.53 9.06 3.79
N PRO A 131 -8.61 9.66 4.59
CA PRO A 131 -7.68 10.67 4.10
C PRO A 131 -6.81 10.18 2.93
N MET A 132 -6.60 8.86 2.84
CA MET A 132 -5.90 8.22 1.72
C MET A 132 -6.88 7.67 0.68
N ALA A 133 -6.51 7.77 -0.59
CA ALA A 133 -7.24 7.17 -1.70
C ALA A 133 -6.65 5.80 -2.10
N SER A 134 -7.31 5.12 -3.03
CA SER A 134 -6.81 3.88 -3.67
C SER A 134 -6.67 2.66 -2.75
N TRP A 135 -7.53 2.57 -1.73
CA TRP A 135 -7.72 1.34 -0.97
C TRP A 135 -8.27 0.23 -1.87
N ALA A 136 -7.83 -1.00 -1.63
CA ALA A 136 -8.19 -2.17 -2.40
C ALA A 136 -8.71 -3.31 -1.52
N LEU A 137 -9.56 -4.16 -2.10
CA LEU A 137 -9.90 -5.46 -1.52
C LEU A 137 -8.65 -6.35 -1.66
N PRO A 138 -8.04 -6.80 -0.56
CA PRO A 138 -6.75 -7.49 -0.62
C PRO A 138 -6.86 -8.81 -1.37
N SER A 139 -5.79 -9.23 -2.05
CA SER A 139 -5.72 -10.59 -2.60
C SER A 139 -5.53 -11.63 -1.50
N ALA A 140 -5.77 -12.91 -1.81
CA ALA A 140 -5.48 -13.99 -0.88
C ALA A 140 -4.00 -14.02 -0.48
N GLY A 141 -3.09 -13.69 -1.41
CA GLY A 141 -1.66 -13.55 -1.12
C GLY A 141 -1.38 -12.45 -0.10
N GLU A 142 -2.03 -11.28 -0.23
CA GLU A 142 -1.86 -10.15 0.70
C GLU A 142 -2.41 -10.47 2.09
N LEU A 143 -3.58 -11.11 2.19
CA LEU A 143 -4.12 -11.56 3.47
C LEU A 143 -3.25 -12.61 4.16
N ARG A 144 -2.60 -13.50 3.40
CA ARG A 144 -1.64 -14.46 3.95
C ARG A 144 -0.34 -13.80 4.40
N ALA A 145 0.14 -12.81 3.65
CA ALA A 145 1.29 -12.01 4.07
C ALA A 145 0.99 -11.26 5.37
N LEU A 146 -0.19 -10.64 5.48
CA LEU A 146 -0.69 -10.04 6.71
C LEU A 146 -0.75 -11.06 7.86
N ALA A 147 -1.28 -12.26 7.62
CA ALA A 147 -1.35 -13.32 8.61
C ALA A 147 0.03 -13.69 9.19
N SER A 148 1.06 -13.74 8.33
CA SER A 148 2.43 -14.06 8.76
C SER A 148 3.07 -13.01 9.66
N MET A 149 2.59 -11.76 9.58
CA MET A 149 3.09 -10.62 10.36
C MET A 149 2.09 -10.11 11.40
N LEU A 150 0.97 -10.83 11.60
CA LEU A 150 -0.15 -10.36 12.40
C LEU A 150 0.24 -9.92 13.82
N PRO A 151 1.14 -10.61 14.57
CA PRO A 151 1.52 -10.16 15.91
C PRO A 151 2.18 -8.76 15.93
N VAL A 152 3.01 -8.44 14.93
CA VAL A 152 3.68 -7.13 14.82
C VAL A 152 2.67 -6.05 14.42
N VAL A 153 1.79 -6.39 13.48
CA VAL A 153 0.74 -5.49 13.00
C VAL A 153 -0.29 -5.20 14.08
N GLU A 154 -0.78 -6.22 14.79
CA GLU A 154 -1.70 -6.08 15.93
C GLU A 154 -1.12 -5.22 17.05
N ASN A 155 0.18 -5.35 17.32
CA ASN A 155 0.83 -4.50 18.32
C ASN A 155 0.76 -3.03 17.92
N SER A 156 1.06 -2.74 16.66
CA SER A 156 1.03 -1.38 16.12
C SER A 156 -0.39 -0.85 16.03
N MET A 157 -1.35 -1.67 15.60
CA MET A 157 -2.78 -1.34 15.55
C MET A 157 -3.32 -0.94 16.93
N ARG A 158 -2.92 -1.64 17.99
CA ARG A 158 -3.33 -1.29 19.37
C ARG A 158 -2.76 0.05 19.83
N MET A 159 -1.51 0.36 19.50
CA MET A 159 -0.87 1.63 19.89
C MET A 159 -1.54 2.84 19.24
N ILE A 160 -2.03 2.68 18.00
CA ILE A 160 -2.70 3.76 17.26
C ILE A 160 -4.22 3.80 17.46
N GLY A 161 -4.78 2.95 18.33
CA GLY A 161 -6.23 2.86 18.55
C GLY A 161 -7.03 2.30 17.37
N GLY A 162 -6.37 1.57 16.45
CA GLY A 162 -7.03 0.90 15.34
C GLY A 162 -7.82 -0.34 15.79
N GLU A 163 -8.74 -0.80 14.93
CA GLU A 163 -9.63 -1.91 15.26
C GLU A 163 -8.88 -3.25 15.33
N PRO A 164 -9.16 -4.10 16.33
CA PRO A 164 -8.55 -5.41 16.43
C PRO A 164 -8.91 -6.28 15.21
N PHE A 165 -8.07 -7.28 14.93
CA PHE A 165 -8.40 -8.28 13.91
C PHE A 165 -9.33 -9.33 14.52
N SER A 166 -10.48 -9.51 13.90
CA SER A 166 -11.46 -10.50 14.35
C SER A 166 -11.08 -11.92 13.94
N ASP A 167 -11.60 -12.90 14.67
CA ASP A 167 -11.66 -14.29 14.21
C ASP A 167 -12.61 -14.44 13.01
N GLY A 168 -12.33 -15.42 12.17
CA GLY A 168 -13.13 -15.75 10.99
C GLY A 168 -12.42 -15.49 9.66
N GLN A 169 -13.18 -15.60 8.58
CA GLN A 169 -12.70 -15.48 7.21
C GLN A 169 -12.81 -14.04 6.70
N TYR A 170 -11.71 -13.55 6.13
CA TYR A 170 -11.67 -12.28 5.41
C TYR A 170 -11.86 -12.53 3.93
N VAL A 171 -12.66 -11.67 3.30
CA VAL A 171 -12.88 -11.67 1.87
C VAL A 171 -11.60 -11.22 1.19
N SER A 172 -11.13 -12.02 0.23
CA SER A 172 -10.09 -11.61 -0.69
C SER A 172 -10.68 -11.32 -2.06
N SER A 173 -9.92 -10.62 -2.90
CA SER A 173 -10.26 -10.36 -4.29
C SER A 173 -9.92 -11.54 -5.24
N THR A 174 -9.31 -12.63 -4.75
CA THR A 174 -8.82 -13.76 -5.55
C THR A 174 -9.92 -14.82 -5.80
N GLN A 175 -10.09 -15.24 -7.05
CA GLN A 175 -11.01 -16.35 -7.41
C GLN A 175 -10.37 -17.72 -7.13
N ASP A 176 -11.20 -18.76 -6.94
CA ASP A 176 -10.68 -20.13 -6.87
C ASP A 176 -10.47 -20.71 -8.28
N GLY A 177 -9.23 -20.66 -8.77
CA GLY A 177 -8.88 -21.14 -10.11
C GLY A 177 -8.59 -22.65 -10.21
N GLY A 178 -9.01 -23.47 -9.23
CA GLY A 178 -8.75 -24.91 -9.25
C GLY A 178 -9.39 -25.64 -10.44
N SER A 179 -10.51 -25.10 -10.95
CA SER A 179 -11.17 -25.50 -12.19
C SER A 179 -12.07 -24.37 -12.69
N SER A 180 -12.56 -24.43 -13.93
CA SER A 180 -13.52 -23.43 -14.44
C SER A 180 -14.86 -23.44 -13.69
N GLU A 181 -15.26 -24.58 -13.11
CA GLU A 181 -16.44 -24.65 -12.23
C GLU A 181 -16.14 -24.01 -10.88
N SER A 182 -14.96 -24.29 -10.31
CA SER A 182 -14.52 -23.66 -9.05
C SER A 182 -14.49 -22.14 -9.16
N GLU A 183 -13.95 -21.63 -10.26
CA GLU A 183 -13.80 -20.20 -10.50
C GLU A 183 -15.15 -19.49 -10.62
N GLN A 184 -16.18 -20.18 -11.13
CA GLN A 184 -17.54 -19.65 -11.18
C GLN A 184 -18.20 -19.60 -9.79
N MET A 185 -17.91 -20.59 -8.94
CA MET A 185 -18.64 -20.82 -7.70
C MET A 185 -17.99 -20.16 -6.48
N TYR A 186 -16.66 -20.14 -6.44
CA TYR A 186 -15.89 -19.84 -5.24
C TYR A 186 -14.88 -18.71 -5.43
N TYR A 187 -14.60 -18.04 -4.32
CA TYR A 187 -13.43 -17.18 -4.14
C TYR A 187 -12.58 -17.73 -3.00
N LEU A 188 -11.33 -17.29 -2.89
CA LEU A 188 -10.45 -17.66 -1.79
C LEU A 188 -10.64 -16.69 -0.62
N SER A 189 -11.17 -17.16 0.51
CA SER A 189 -11.17 -16.40 1.76
C SER A 189 -9.98 -16.80 2.62
N VAL A 190 -9.54 -15.92 3.54
CA VAL A 190 -8.38 -16.17 4.40
C VAL A 190 -8.70 -15.86 5.86
N ALA A 191 -8.41 -16.81 6.74
CA ALA A 191 -8.42 -16.58 8.18
C ALA A 191 -7.11 -15.92 8.59
N VAL A 192 -7.09 -14.60 8.80
CA VAL A 192 -5.85 -13.83 9.04
C VAL A 192 -5.08 -14.28 10.28
N ARG A 193 -5.74 -14.90 11.27
CA ARG A 193 -5.05 -15.45 12.45
C ARG A 193 -4.20 -16.69 12.18
N SER A 194 -4.51 -17.45 11.14
CA SER A 194 -3.82 -18.71 10.81
C SER A 194 -3.21 -18.71 9.41
N GLY A 195 -3.59 -17.77 8.55
CA GLY A 195 -3.27 -17.77 7.12
C GLY A 195 -3.94 -18.90 6.34
N PHE A 196 -4.94 -19.58 6.93
CA PHE A 196 -5.64 -20.68 6.30
C PHE A 196 -6.57 -20.17 5.20
N VAL A 197 -6.43 -20.73 4.00
CA VAL A 197 -7.19 -20.35 2.80
C VAL A 197 -8.37 -21.29 2.63
N THR A 198 -9.55 -20.76 2.34
CA THR A 198 -10.77 -21.54 2.14
C THR A 198 -11.49 -21.13 0.87
N SER A 199 -11.82 -22.11 0.02
CA SER A 199 -12.76 -21.93 -1.10
C SER A 199 -14.16 -21.64 -0.55
N THR A 200 -14.64 -20.42 -0.75
CA THR A 200 -15.88 -19.91 -0.17
C THR A 200 -16.84 -19.50 -1.27
N ILE A 201 -18.13 -19.85 -1.16
CA ILE A 201 -19.12 -19.53 -2.19
C ILE A 201 -19.20 -18.01 -2.34
N LYS A 202 -19.19 -17.50 -3.57
CA LYS A 202 -19.11 -16.05 -3.87
C LYS A 202 -20.18 -15.19 -3.18
N THR A 203 -21.36 -15.74 -3.00
CA THR A 203 -22.50 -15.08 -2.33
C THR A 203 -22.44 -15.14 -0.81
N THR A 204 -21.48 -15.85 -0.22
CA THR A 204 -21.30 -15.93 1.23
C THR A 204 -20.53 -14.69 1.73
N PRO A 205 -21.12 -13.90 2.65
CA PRO A 205 -20.43 -12.74 3.19
C PRO A 205 -19.26 -13.12 4.10
N GLY A 206 -18.20 -12.32 4.03
CA GLY A 206 -17.07 -12.38 4.95
C GLY A 206 -16.56 -10.98 5.30
N ARG A 207 -15.60 -10.92 6.22
CA ARG A 207 -15.06 -9.64 6.71
C ARG A 207 -14.24 -8.93 5.64
N VAL A 208 -14.40 -7.61 5.53
CA VAL A 208 -13.62 -6.78 4.59
C VAL A 208 -12.77 -5.81 5.40
N ARG A 209 -11.45 -5.88 5.21
CA ARG A 209 -10.51 -4.88 5.72
C ARG A 209 -9.60 -4.42 4.58
N PRO A 210 -9.65 -3.12 4.19
CA PRO A 210 -8.93 -2.64 3.01
C PRO A 210 -7.41 -2.68 3.17
N VAL A 211 -6.72 -2.84 2.03
CA VAL A 211 -5.27 -2.73 1.92
C VAL A 211 -4.90 -1.66 0.91
N LEU A 212 -3.90 -0.84 1.25
CA LEU A 212 -3.33 0.16 0.38
C LEU A 212 -1.92 -0.27 -0.04
N ARG A 213 -1.60 -0.05 -1.31
CA ARG A 213 -0.24 -0.19 -1.84
C ARG A 213 0.40 1.19 -1.98
N ILE A 214 1.54 1.38 -1.33
CA ILE A 214 2.36 2.59 -1.47
C ILE A 214 3.69 2.24 -2.17
N ARG A 215 4.19 3.17 -2.98
CA ARG A 215 5.41 3.11 -3.78
C ARG A 215 6.17 4.43 -3.65
#